data_AF-A0A535TKQ8-F1
#
_entry.id   AF-A0A535TKQ8-F1
#
_cell.length_a   1.000
_cell.length_b   1.000
_cell.length_c   1.000
_cell.angle_alpha   90.00
_cell.angle_beta   90.00
_cell.angle_gamma   90.00
#
_symmetry.space_group_name_H-M   'P 1'
#
loop_
_entity.id
_entity.type
_entity.pdbx_description
1 polymer ?
#
loop_
_entity_poly.entity_id
_entity_poly.type
_entity_poly.pdbx_seq_one_letter_code
_entity_poly.pdbx_strand_id
1 'polypeptide(L)'
;MNATMKPFDNKLVRQAFNYVVNKANQVKILNGRGVVNNGIQAPAMPGHVANYNPLGLDANGQNIQKAKDLLKQAGYDASHAFPAQDLVYAKANADSDRLAASIQQDFQQVGVTLNLKGLAFNAFLDITGKPNTTALSYNGWFQDFPDPSDFIDPILTCAAANVTANGGNVAFYCNKDADKIADQARGDTNPAERLKLYQQFQDIVVTQDFPWVPMYSTVQTNLSATRVHGFQLHPVWPFVLTSIWVTGGAPSLAPASASASASPS
;
A
#
# COMPACT_ATOMS: atom_id res chain seq x y z
N MET A 1 6.92 -1.00 8.26
CA MET A 1 7.62 -1.34 9.51
C MET A 1 8.08 -0.02 10.11
N ASN A 2 7.78 0.26 11.39
CA ASN A 2 8.12 1.54 11.99
C ASN A 2 9.63 1.59 12.30
N ALA A 3 10.38 2.35 11.51
CA ALA A 3 11.83 2.45 11.58
C ALA A 3 12.36 3.14 12.85
N THR A 4 11.47 3.64 13.72
CA THR A 4 11.82 4.26 15.00
C THR A 4 11.51 3.36 16.20
N MET A 5 10.87 2.21 16.00
CA MET A 5 10.49 1.28 17.05
C MET A 5 11.25 -0.03 16.94
N LYS A 6 11.72 -0.56 18.08
CA LYS A 6 12.29 -1.90 18.15
C LYS A 6 11.25 -2.97 17.76
N PRO A 7 11.66 -4.04 17.06
CA PRO A 7 13.02 -4.33 16.55
C PRO A 7 13.29 -3.75 15.15
N PHE A 8 12.39 -2.94 14.60
CA PHE A 8 12.44 -2.42 13.24
C PHE A 8 13.31 -1.16 13.09
N ASP A 9 13.82 -0.60 14.17
CA ASP A 9 14.93 0.35 14.18
C ASP A 9 16.21 -0.27 13.58
N ASN A 10 16.38 -1.59 13.73
CA ASN A 10 17.45 -2.33 13.06
C ASN A 10 17.15 -2.60 11.58
N LYS A 11 17.99 -2.04 10.70
CA LYS A 11 17.88 -2.20 9.25
C LYS A 11 17.99 -3.65 8.77
N LEU A 12 18.81 -4.47 9.43
CA LEU A 12 18.94 -5.90 9.09
C LEU A 12 17.64 -6.65 9.31
N VAL A 13 16.86 -6.29 10.34
CA VAL A 13 15.53 -6.86 10.58
C VAL A 13 14.57 -6.48 9.45
N ARG A 14 14.53 -5.20 9.08
CA ARG A 14 13.67 -4.73 7.98
C ARG A 14 14.03 -5.35 6.64
N GLN A 15 15.33 -5.51 6.38
CA GLN A 15 15.83 -6.21 5.22
C GLN A 15 15.42 -7.69 5.24
N ALA A 16 15.55 -8.38 6.39
CA ALA A 16 15.13 -9.77 6.52
C ALA A 16 13.65 -9.95 6.19
N PHE A 17 12.78 -9.07 6.69
CA PHE A 17 11.33 -9.12 6.47
C PHE A 17 10.94 -9.03 4.99
N ASN A 18 11.74 -8.35 4.16
CA ASN A 18 11.51 -8.26 2.71
C ASN A 18 11.66 -9.60 1.97
N TYR A 19 12.27 -10.59 2.60
CA TYR A 19 12.50 -11.91 2.02
C TYR A 19 11.52 -12.99 2.50
N VAL A 20 10.57 -12.65 3.37
CA VAL A 20 9.73 -13.64 4.07
C VAL A 20 8.36 -13.81 3.45
N VAL A 21 7.70 -12.73 3.01
CA VAL A 21 6.29 -12.80 2.59
C VAL A 21 6.12 -13.54 1.26
N ASN A 22 5.22 -14.51 1.20
CA ASN A 22 4.84 -15.20 -0.04
C ASN A 22 3.90 -14.31 -0.86
N LYS A 23 4.47 -13.44 -1.69
CA LYS A 23 3.74 -12.46 -2.51
C LYS A 23 2.81 -13.12 -3.52
N ALA A 24 3.20 -14.27 -4.09
CA ALA A 24 2.36 -15.04 -5.00
C ALA A 24 1.10 -15.59 -4.29
N ASN A 25 1.23 -16.07 -3.05
CA ASN A 25 0.11 -16.55 -2.27
C ASN A 25 -0.85 -15.41 -1.87
N GLN A 26 -0.34 -14.22 -1.56
CA GLN A 26 -1.17 -13.03 -1.32
C GLN A 26 -2.09 -12.73 -2.53
N VAL A 27 -1.53 -12.75 -3.75
CA VAL A 27 -2.30 -12.57 -4.99
C VAL A 27 -3.31 -13.72 -5.20
N LYS A 28 -2.94 -14.95 -4.87
CA LYS A 28 -3.85 -16.11 -4.94
C LYS A 28 -5.03 -15.97 -3.99
N ILE A 29 -4.82 -15.50 -2.76
CA ILE A 29 -5.89 -15.23 -1.78
C ILE A 29 -6.88 -14.18 -2.32
N LEU A 30 -6.38 -13.21 -3.08
CA LEU A 30 -7.20 -12.23 -3.79
C LEU A 30 -7.92 -12.79 -5.03
N ASN A 31 -7.83 -14.10 -5.31
CA ASN A 31 -8.37 -14.74 -6.51
C ASN A 31 -7.85 -14.09 -7.81
N GLY A 32 -6.57 -13.71 -7.84
CA GLY A 32 -5.95 -13.07 -9.01
C GLY A 32 -6.30 -11.59 -9.17
N ARG A 33 -7.01 -10.95 -8.24
CA ARG A 33 -7.27 -9.49 -8.22
C ARG A 33 -6.05 -8.67 -7.77
N GLY A 34 -4.86 -9.07 -8.21
CA GLY A 34 -3.62 -8.38 -7.90
C GLY A 34 -2.48 -8.89 -8.76
N VAL A 35 -1.41 -8.11 -8.81
CA VAL A 35 -0.15 -8.48 -9.45
C VAL A 35 0.99 -8.26 -8.47
N VAL A 36 1.94 -9.18 -8.41
CA VAL A 36 3.13 -9.04 -7.56
C VAL A 36 3.84 -7.74 -7.93
N ASN A 37 4.16 -6.93 -6.92
CA ASN A 37 4.87 -5.68 -7.08
C ASN A 37 5.95 -5.59 -6.00
N ASN A 38 7.21 -5.54 -6.45
CA ASN A 38 8.37 -5.40 -5.57
C ASN A 38 8.88 -3.96 -5.47
N GLY A 39 8.26 -3.02 -6.21
CA GLY A 39 8.60 -1.60 -6.21
C GLY A 39 7.59 -0.75 -5.45
N ILE A 40 7.76 0.56 -5.57
CA ILE A 40 6.87 1.59 -5.02
C ILE A 40 5.72 1.86 -5.99
N GLN A 41 6.05 2.03 -7.28
CA GLN A 41 5.07 2.45 -8.29
C GLN A 41 4.21 1.26 -8.76
N ALA A 42 2.89 1.44 -8.74
CA ALA A 42 1.94 0.48 -9.29
C ALA A 42 2.04 0.40 -10.83
N PRO A 43 1.64 -0.72 -11.48
CA PRO A 43 1.77 -0.89 -12.94
C PRO A 43 1.17 0.20 -13.82
N ALA A 44 0.12 0.88 -13.35
CA ALA A 44 -0.53 1.96 -14.09
C ALA A 44 0.14 3.33 -13.90
N MET A 45 1.12 3.45 -13.01
CA MET A 45 1.80 4.71 -12.70
C MET A 45 2.99 4.93 -13.64
N PRO A 46 3.26 6.20 -14.04
CA PRO A 46 4.54 6.55 -14.63
C PRO A 46 5.70 6.12 -13.72
N GLY A 47 6.83 5.73 -14.30
CA GLY A 47 8.00 5.26 -13.54
C GLY A 47 7.88 3.84 -12.99
N HIS A 48 6.79 3.11 -13.27
CA HIS A 48 6.74 1.68 -13.00
C HIS A 48 7.81 0.92 -13.79
N VAL A 49 8.54 0.04 -13.11
CA VAL A 49 9.50 -0.87 -13.73
C VAL A 49 8.92 -2.28 -13.73
N ALA A 50 8.63 -2.77 -14.93
CA ALA A 50 8.15 -4.14 -15.12
C ALA A 50 9.21 -5.15 -14.66
N ASN A 51 8.76 -6.24 -14.02
CA ASN A 51 9.63 -7.31 -13.51
C ASN A 51 10.74 -6.82 -12.55
N TYR A 52 10.53 -5.70 -11.87
CA TYR A 52 11.49 -5.20 -10.88
C TYR A 52 11.70 -6.24 -9.76
N ASN A 53 12.93 -6.74 -9.63
CA ASN A 53 13.31 -7.73 -8.62
C ASN A 53 14.77 -7.52 -8.16
N PRO A 54 15.09 -6.36 -7.58
CA PRO A 54 16.47 -6.05 -7.18
C PRO A 54 16.98 -6.93 -6.03
N LEU A 55 16.07 -7.57 -5.28
CA LEU A 55 16.41 -8.44 -4.16
C LEU A 55 16.66 -9.89 -4.57
N GLY A 56 16.46 -10.25 -5.85
CA GLY A 56 16.65 -11.61 -6.34
C GLY A 56 15.70 -12.62 -5.68
N LEU A 57 14.45 -12.22 -5.49
CA LEU A 57 13.39 -13.06 -4.92
C LEU A 57 13.01 -14.19 -5.87
N ASP A 58 12.62 -15.33 -5.30
CA ASP A 58 12.12 -16.48 -6.07
C ASP A 58 10.70 -16.24 -6.64
N ALA A 59 10.12 -17.26 -7.27
CA ALA A 59 8.79 -17.18 -7.88
C ALA A 59 7.66 -16.91 -6.87
N ASN A 60 7.88 -17.18 -5.57
CA ASN A 60 6.94 -16.86 -4.50
C ASN A 60 7.16 -15.44 -3.95
N GLY A 61 8.22 -14.75 -4.37
CA GLY A 61 8.64 -13.47 -3.81
C GLY A 61 9.45 -13.61 -2.51
N GLN A 62 10.11 -14.75 -2.29
CA GLN A 62 10.79 -15.08 -1.04
C GLN A 62 12.30 -15.37 -1.23
N ASN A 63 13.03 -15.31 -0.13
CA ASN A 63 14.34 -15.96 0.06
C ASN A 63 14.53 -16.27 1.56
N ILE A 64 13.91 -17.36 2.01
CA ILE A 64 13.84 -17.71 3.44
C ILE A 64 15.22 -17.90 4.08
N GLN A 65 16.21 -18.44 3.34
CA GLN A 65 17.55 -18.61 3.87
C GLN A 65 18.22 -17.25 4.13
N LYS A 66 18.14 -16.31 3.17
CA LYS A 66 18.66 -14.95 3.34
C LYS A 66 18.00 -14.23 4.51
N ALA A 67 16.68 -14.41 4.69
CA ALA A 67 15.96 -13.86 5.83
C ALA A 67 16.52 -14.38 7.17
N LYS A 68 16.73 -15.70 7.30
CA LYS A 68 17.33 -16.31 8.50
C LYS A 68 18.74 -15.80 8.77
N ASP A 69 19.57 -15.70 7.74
CA ASP A 69 20.94 -15.21 7.89
C ASP A 69 20.97 -13.75 8.37
N LEU A 70 20.08 -12.91 7.86
CA LEU A 70 19.95 -11.51 8.27
C LEU A 70 19.40 -11.36 9.69
N LEU A 71 18.40 -12.16 10.08
CA LEU A 71 17.90 -12.18 11.47
C LEU A 71 19.01 -12.61 12.43
N LYS A 72 19.80 -13.63 12.07
CA LYS A 72 20.98 -14.03 12.85
C LYS A 72 22.02 -12.92 12.97
N GLN A 73 22.33 -12.22 11.87
CA GLN A 73 23.23 -11.06 11.89
C GLN A 73 22.67 -9.91 12.73
N ALA A 74 21.35 -9.78 12.82
CA ALA A 74 20.67 -8.82 13.69
C ALA A 74 20.66 -9.23 15.18
N GLY A 75 21.20 -10.40 15.52
CA GLY A 75 21.28 -10.93 16.88
C GLY A 75 20.13 -11.85 17.27
N TYR A 76 19.31 -12.30 16.31
CA TYR A 76 18.20 -13.22 16.54
C TYR A 76 18.54 -14.62 16.03
N ASP A 77 18.76 -15.55 16.95
CA ASP A 77 19.11 -16.94 16.65
C ASP A 77 18.40 -17.91 17.61
N ALA A 78 18.80 -19.18 17.61
CA ALA A 78 18.19 -20.19 18.47
C ALA A 78 18.36 -19.90 19.98
N SER A 79 19.36 -19.12 20.37
CA SER A 79 19.61 -18.71 21.77
C SER A 79 18.94 -17.38 22.13
N HIS A 80 18.66 -16.53 21.13
CA HIS A 80 17.99 -15.25 21.30
C HIS A 80 16.83 -15.13 20.31
N ALA A 81 15.65 -15.62 20.70
CA ALA A 81 14.47 -15.64 19.83
C ALA A 81 14.02 -14.22 19.46
N PHE A 82 13.48 -14.07 18.23
CA PHE A 82 12.87 -12.82 17.81
C PHE A 82 11.62 -12.52 18.65
N PRO A 83 11.48 -11.30 19.20
CA PRO A 83 10.33 -10.97 20.05
C PRO A 83 9.04 -11.02 19.24
N ALA A 84 7.99 -11.64 19.80
CA ALA A 84 6.67 -11.66 19.16
C ALA A 84 6.21 -10.23 18.83
N GLN A 85 5.63 -10.04 17.65
CA GLN A 85 5.17 -8.73 17.16
C GLN A 85 3.67 -8.76 16.92
N ASP A 86 3.01 -7.64 17.16
CA ASP A 86 1.65 -7.47 16.66
C ASP A 86 1.68 -7.09 15.18
N LEU A 87 0.92 -7.80 14.35
CA LEU A 87 0.61 -7.38 12.99
C LEU A 87 -0.74 -6.66 12.99
N VAL A 88 -0.68 -5.33 12.98
CA VAL A 88 -1.86 -4.47 12.95
C VAL A 88 -2.38 -4.33 11.52
N TYR A 89 -3.69 -4.51 11.29
CA TYR A 89 -4.29 -4.36 9.97
C TYR A 89 -5.71 -3.82 10.04
N ALA A 90 -6.16 -3.17 8.98
CA ALA A 90 -7.57 -2.77 8.82
C ALA A 90 -8.42 -4.01 8.47
N LYS A 91 -9.33 -4.38 9.38
CA LYS A 91 -10.25 -5.50 9.21
C LYS A 91 -11.47 -5.04 8.42
N ALA A 92 -11.37 -5.07 7.09
CA ALA A 92 -12.43 -4.62 6.19
C ALA A 92 -13.39 -5.75 5.79
N ASN A 93 -12.86 -6.95 5.57
CA ASN A 93 -13.61 -8.12 5.09
C ASN A 93 -12.83 -9.43 5.31
N ALA A 94 -13.40 -10.56 4.89
CA ALA A 94 -12.75 -11.88 5.04
C ALA A 94 -11.40 -11.99 4.30
N ASP A 95 -11.20 -11.26 3.20
CA ASP A 95 -9.92 -11.26 2.49
C ASP A 95 -8.83 -10.61 3.35
N SER A 96 -9.12 -9.48 4.01
CA SER A 96 -8.15 -8.83 4.91
C SER A 96 -7.67 -9.74 6.05
N ASP A 97 -8.58 -10.55 6.63
CA ASP A 97 -8.23 -11.54 7.65
C ASP A 97 -7.36 -12.67 7.09
N ARG A 98 -7.70 -13.18 5.89
CA ARG A 98 -6.93 -14.26 5.22
C ARG A 98 -5.53 -13.81 4.81
N LEU A 99 -5.39 -12.59 4.30
CA LEU A 99 -4.10 -12.01 3.93
C LEU A 99 -3.20 -11.86 5.15
N ALA A 100 -3.73 -11.31 6.26
CA ALA A 100 -3.00 -11.18 7.52
C ALA A 100 -2.58 -12.55 8.09
N ALA A 101 -3.49 -13.54 8.07
CA ALA A 101 -3.17 -14.91 8.49
C ALA A 101 -2.09 -15.58 7.63
N SER A 102 -2.10 -15.34 6.31
CA SER A 102 -1.01 -15.82 5.44
C SER A 102 0.32 -15.18 5.78
N ILE A 103 0.35 -13.87 6.08
CA ILE A 103 1.58 -13.20 6.51
C ILE A 103 2.06 -13.81 7.83
N GLN A 104 1.17 -14.00 8.81
CA GLN A 104 1.50 -14.67 10.08
C GLN A 104 2.13 -16.05 9.85
N GLN A 105 1.54 -16.86 8.95
CA GLN A 105 2.08 -18.18 8.61
C GLN A 105 3.46 -18.09 7.94
N ASP A 106 3.67 -17.15 7.02
CA ASP A 106 4.95 -16.98 6.34
C ASP A 106 6.09 -16.69 7.33
N PHE A 107 5.83 -15.85 8.34
CA PHE A 107 6.82 -15.48 9.34
C PHE A 107 7.21 -16.63 10.30
N GLN A 108 6.38 -17.67 10.43
CA GLN A 108 6.75 -18.89 11.17
C GLN A 108 7.95 -19.60 10.54
N GLN A 109 8.14 -19.50 9.21
CA GLN A 109 9.25 -20.13 8.50
C GLN A 109 10.63 -19.63 8.95
N VAL A 110 10.67 -18.44 9.56
CA VAL A 110 11.87 -17.78 10.10
C VAL A 110 11.84 -17.65 11.62
N GLY A 111 10.91 -18.33 12.30
CA GLY A 111 10.81 -18.33 13.76
C GLY A 111 10.25 -17.04 14.36
N VAL A 112 9.60 -16.20 13.56
CA VAL A 112 8.96 -14.96 14.03
C VAL A 112 7.48 -15.24 14.32
N THR A 113 7.05 -14.95 15.53
CA THR A 113 5.64 -15.04 15.92
C THR A 113 4.95 -13.70 15.70
N LEU A 114 3.89 -13.69 14.90
CA LEU A 114 3.04 -12.52 14.71
C LEU A 114 1.69 -12.73 15.39
N ASN A 115 1.20 -11.75 16.15
CA ASN A 115 -0.14 -11.73 16.73
C ASN A 115 -1.03 -10.82 15.86
N LEU A 116 -2.13 -11.35 15.33
CA LEU A 116 -3.00 -10.59 14.45
C LEU A 116 -3.85 -9.59 15.25
N LYS A 117 -3.75 -8.30 14.91
CA LYS A 117 -4.56 -7.21 15.49
C LYS A 117 -5.37 -6.52 14.41
N GLY A 118 -6.56 -7.05 14.13
CA GLY A 118 -7.51 -6.47 13.19
C GLY A 118 -8.31 -5.34 13.85
N LEU A 119 -8.37 -4.17 13.20
CA LEU A 119 -9.07 -2.99 13.71
C LEU A 119 -10.04 -2.40 12.68
N ALA A 120 -11.03 -1.65 13.17
CA ALA A 120 -11.84 -0.79 12.31
C ALA A 120 -10.94 0.30 11.66
N PHE A 121 -11.26 0.69 10.43
CA PHE A 121 -10.37 1.52 9.60
C PHE A 121 -9.92 2.84 10.26
N ASN A 122 -10.83 3.59 10.89
CA ASN A 122 -10.45 4.85 11.55
C ASN A 122 -9.53 4.62 12.76
N ALA A 123 -9.76 3.57 13.55
CA ALA A 123 -8.88 3.20 14.66
C ALA A 123 -7.52 2.73 14.15
N PHE A 124 -7.50 2.01 13.03
CA PHE A 124 -6.27 1.61 12.36
C PHE A 124 -5.43 2.83 11.95
N LEU A 125 -6.00 3.79 11.22
CA LEU A 125 -5.31 5.01 10.79
C LEU A 125 -4.78 5.82 11.98
N ASP A 126 -5.58 5.93 13.05
CA ASP A 126 -5.19 6.67 14.25
C ASP A 126 -3.94 6.08 14.91
N ILE A 127 -3.85 4.76 15.03
CA ILE A 127 -2.72 4.13 15.70
C ILE A 127 -1.53 3.86 14.77
N THR A 128 -1.71 3.80 13.45
CA THR A 128 -0.57 3.63 12.52
C THR A 128 0.06 4.96 12.13
N GLY A 129 -0.73 6.04 12.09
CA GLY A 129 -0.26 7.39 11.79
C GLY A 129 0.30 8.16 12.99
N LYS A 130 0.37 7.55 14.18
CA LYS A 130 0.98 8.12 15.39
C LYS A 130 2.35 7.49 15.66
N PRO A 131 3.34 8.27 16.14
CA PRO A 131 4.65 7.74 16.49
C PRO A 131 4.54 6.83 17.72
N ASN A 132 5.41 5.82 17.78
CA ASN A 132 5.57 4.91 18.93
C ASN A 132 4.34 4.06 19.32
N THR A 133 3.32 3.96 18.47
CA THR A 133 2.08 3.21 18.75
C THR A 133 2.01 1.86 18.04
N THR A 134 2.52 1.78 16.80
CA THR A 134 2.48 0.56 15.99
C THR A 134 3.85 0.26 15.39
N ALA A 135 4.43 -0.89 15.77
CA ALA A 135 5.73 -1.32 15.26
C ALA A 135 5.63 -1.97 13.86
N LEU A 136 4.61 -2.81 13.66
CA LEU A 136 4.36 -3.52 12.42
C LEU A 136 2.88 -3.43 12.04
N SER A 137 2.63 -3.02 10.80
CA SER A 137 1.28 -2.93 10.25
C SER A 137 1.25 -3.33 8.78
N TYR A 138 0.15 -3.96 8.39
CA TYR A 138 -0.19 -4.27 7.01
C TYR A 138 -1.05 -3.15 6.45
N ASN A 139 -0.48 -2.37 5.53
CA ASN A 139 -1.08 -1.17 4.94
C ASN A 139 -1.07 -1.26 3.41
N GLY A 140 -1.80 -0.35 2.79
CA GLY A 140 -1.70 -0.04 1.37
C GLY A 140 -1.85 1.46 1.14
N TRP A 141 -1.50 1.89 -0.06
CA TRP A 141 -1.77 3.23 -0.57
C TRP A 141 -2.55 3.12 -1.86
N PHE A 142 -3.42 4.10 -2.12
CA PHE A 142 -4.17 4.21 -3.35
C PHE A 142 -3.86 5.55 -3.99
N GLN A 143 -3.76 5.58 -5.32
CA GLN A 143 -3.33 6.78 -6.03
C GLN A 143 -4.36 7.91 -5.93
N ASP A 144 -3.93 9.11 -5.50
CA ASP A 144 -4.77 10.32 -5.49
C ASP A 144 -4.61 11.12 -6.79
N PHE A 145 -3.46 11.03 -7.46
CA PHE A 145 -3.20 11.62 -8.77
C PHE A 145 -2.15 10.82 -9.58
N PRO A 146 -2.16 10.89 -10.93
CA PRO A 146 -1.30 10.04 -11.77
C PRO A 146 0.13 10.59 -11.94
N ASP A 147 0.81 10.92 -10.85
CA ASP A 147 2.22 11.31 -10.83
C ASP A 147 3.00 10.44 -9.83
N PRO A 148 4.25 10.00 -10.13
CA PRO A 148 5.03 9.14 -9.23
C PRO A 148 5.20 9.70 -7.81
N SER A 149 5.17 11.02 -7.65
CA SER A 149 5.24 11.68 -6.34
C SER A 149 4.11 11.27 -5.39
N ASP A 150 2.96 10.82 -5.89
CA ASP A 150 1.83 10.36 -5.08
C ASP A 150 2.20 9.18 -4.15
N PHE A 151 3.03 8.26 -4.62
CA PHE A 151 3.51 7.13 -3.82
C PHE A 151 4.80 7.44 -3.03
N ILE A 152 5.30 8.68 -3.07
CA ILE A 152 6.58 9.07 -2.47
C ILE A 152 6.36 10.17 -1.43
N ASP A 153 5.84 11.31 -1.86
CA ASP A 153 5.74 12.53 -1.06
C ASP A 153 4.93 12.33 0.23
N PRO A 154 3.70 11.77 0.20
CA PRO A 154 2.88 11.64 1.41
C PRO A 154 3.29 10.47 2.32
N ILE A 155 4.15 9.56 1.87
CA ILE A 155 4.33 8.25 2.53
C ILE A 155 5.78 7.78 2.71
N LEU A 156 6.75 8.39 2.04
CA LEU A 156 8.18 7.99 2.08
C LEU A 156 9.18 9.14 2.23
N THR A 157 8.74 10.37 2.45
CA THR A 157 9.64 11.51 2.71
C THR A 157 9.80 11.77 4.21
N CYS A 158 10.88 12.48 4.60
CA CYS A 158 11.04 12.98 5.96
C CYS A 158 9.93 13.97 6.33
N ALA A 159 9.44 14.77 5.38
CA ALA A 159 8.31 15.68 5.61
C ALA A 159 7.06 14.89 6.03
N ALA A 160 6.76 13.79 5.32
CA ALA A 160 5.66 12.90 5.69
C ALA A 160 5.88 12.19 7.03
N ALA A 161 7.12 11.83 7.39
CA ALA A 161 7.43 11.23 8.68
C ALA A 161 7.15 12.17 9.88
N ASN A 162 7.15 13.49 9.65
CA ASN A 162 6.85 14.49 10.68
C ASN A 162 5.35 14.74 10.86
N VAL A 163 4.49 14.19 9.99
CA VAL A 163 3.03 14.25 10.17
C VAL A 163 2.62 13.17 11.16
N THR A 164 2.35 13.57 12.41
CA THR A 164 2.11 12.65 13.53
C THR A 164 0.64 12.49 13.91
N ALA A 165 -0.26 13.18 13.20
CA ALA A 165 -1.70 13.04 13.32
C ALA A 165 -2.24 12.42 12.03
N ASN A 166 -2.49 11.11 12.04
CA ASN A 166 -2.95 10.34 10.88
C ASN A 166 -2.03 10.49 9.65
N GLY A 167 -0.71 10.55 9.86
CA GLY A 167 0.26 10.68 8.77
C GLY A 167 0.35 9.43 7.88
N GLY A 168 0.60 9.63 6.59
CA GLY A 168 0.72 8.54 5.61
C GLY A 168 2.02 7.74 5.73
N ASN A 169 3.10 8.34 6.22
CA ASN A 169 4.36 7.64 6.48
C ASN A 169 4.30 6.85 7.80
N VAL A 170 3.51 5.77 7.78
CA VAL A 170 3.35 4.84 8.92
C VAL A 170 4.63 4.06 9.26
N ALA A 171 5.65 4.14 8.41
CA ALA A 171 6.98 3.60 8.69
C ALA A 171 7.85 4.58 9.49
N PHE A 172 7.46 5.85 9.61
CA PHE A 172 8.27 6.93 10.18
C PHE A 172 9.70 6.96 9.58
N TYR A 173 9.78 6.63 8.29
CA TYR A 173 11.03 6.56 7.54
C TYR A 173 11.48 7.95 7.12
N CYS A 174 12.76 8.26 7.32
CA CYS A 174 13.37 9.49 6.86
C CYS A 174 14.81 9.24 6.44
N ASN A 175 15.11 9.46 5.16
CA ASN A 175 16.46 9.50 4.62
C ASN A 175 16.65 10.80 3.85
N LYS A 176 17.50 11.69 4.38
CA LYS A 176 17.73 13.02 3.80
C LYS A 176 18.34 12.99 2.40
N ASP A 177 19.08 11.93 2.05
CA ASP A 177 19.66 11.82 0.71
C ASP A 177 18.63 11.33 -0.30
N ALA A 178 17.74 10.42 0.11
CA ALA A 178 16.57 10.07 -0.70
C ALA A 178 15.63 11.27 -0.88
N ASP A 179 15.36 12.04 0.18
CA ASP A 179 14.54 13.26 0.10
C ASP A 179 15.09 14.28 -0.89
N LYS A 180 16.41 14.50 -0.94
CA LYS A 180 17.03 15.39 -1.95
C LYS A 180 16.73 14.94 -3.38
N ILE A 181 16.76 13.63 -3.65
CA ILE A 181 16.45 13.07 -4.97
C ILE A 181 14.96 13.27 -5.29
N ALA A 182 14.07 13.04 -4.33
CA ALA A 182 12.64 13.28 -4.49
C ALA A 182 12.34 14.78 -4.75
N ASP A 183 13.01 15.68 -4.03
CA ASP A 183 12.87 17.13 -4.22
C ASP A 183 13.37 17.58 -5.60
N GLN A 184 14.50 17.02 -6.06
CA GLN A 184 14.99 17.23 -7.43
C GLN A 184 13.97 16.74 -8.47
N ALA A 185 13.42 15.53 -8.28
CA ALA A 185 12.41 14.97 -9.19
C ALA A 185 11.13 15.80 -9.23
N ARG A 186 10.75 16.42 -8.10
CA ARG A 186 9.58 17.30 -8.01
C ARG A 186 9.80 18.64 -8.73
N GLY A 187 11.04 19.17 -8.68
CA GLY A 187 11.40 20.46 -9.28
C GLY A 187 11.79 20.40 -10.75
N ASP A 188 12.14 19.22 -11.28
CA ASP A 188 12.53 19.04 -12.67
C ASP A 188 11.30 19.07 -13.60
N THR A 189 11.39 19.77 -14.72
CA THR A 189 10.31 19.88 -15.72
C THR A 189 10.48 18.89 -16.88
N ASN A 190 11.62 18.20 -16.99
CA ASN A 190 11.86 17.19 -18.02
C ASN A 190 11.30 15.83 -17.56
N PRO A 191 10.25 15.30 -18.21
CA PRO A 191 9.62 14.05 -17.76
C PRO A 191 10.57 12.86 -17.69
N ALA A 192 11.54 12.74 -18.61
CA ALA A 192 12.45 11.61 -18.64
C ALA A 192 13.47 11.65 -17.48
N GLU A 193 13.99 12.83 -17.17
CA GLU A 193 14.93 13.00 -16.05
C GLU A 193 14.23 12.85 -14.69
N ARG A 194 13.01 13.39 -14.55
CA ARG A 194 12.15 13.14 -13.38
C ARG A 194 11.98 11.65 -13.10
N LEU A 195 11.64 10.85 -14.12
CA LEU A 195 11.43 9.41 -13.94
C LEU A 195 12.71 8.67 -13.55
N LYS A 196 13.89 9.10 -14.02
CA LYS A 196 15.17 8.54 -13.58
C LYS A 196 15.43 8.84 -12.10
N LEU A 197 15.15 10.07 -11.66
CA LEU A 197 15.30 10.45 -10.25
C LEU A 197 14.34 9.65 -9.36
N TYR A 198 13.08 9.47 -9.77
CA TYR A 198 12.14 8.61 -9.03
C TYR A 198 12.57 7.14 -9.01
N GLN A 199 13.19 6.63 -10.08
CA GLN A 199 13.77 5.29 -10.08
C GLN A 199 14.93 5.19 -9.08
N GLN A 200 15.83 6.17 -9.04
CA GLN A 200 16.93 6.22 -8.07
C GLN A 200 16.42 6.25 -6.64
N PHE A 201 15.39 7.06 -6.37
CA PHE A 201 14.71 7.08 -5.08
C PHE A 201 14.18 5.70 -4.70
N GLN A 202 13.45 5.06 -5.62
CA GLN A 202 12.93 3.71 -5.42
C GLN A 202 14.03 2.70 -5.12
N ASP A 203 15.14 2.73 -5.86
CA ASP A 203 16.26 1.82 -5.65
C ASP A 203 16.87 1.99 -4.25
N ILE A 204 17.05 3.21 -3.77
CA ILE A 204 17.53 3.46 -2.39
C ILE A 204 16.56 2.87 -1.38
N VAL A 205 15.27 3.21 -1.48
CA VAL A 205 14.25 2.79 -0.53
C VAL A 205 14.11 1.26 -0.49
N VAL A 206 14.05 0.61 -1.65
CA VAL A 206 13.78 -0.83 -1.77
C VAL A 206 15.02 -1.69 -1.52
N THR A 207 16.23 -1.20 -1.83
CA THR A 207 17.45 -2.02 -1.77
C THR A 207 18.40 -1.66 -0.63
N GLN A 208 18.20 -0.51 0.02
CA GLN A 208 19.12 -0.03 1.06
C GLN A 208 18.43 0.19 2.41
N ASP A 209 17.22 0.74 2.41
CA ASP A 209 16.57 1.24 3.63
C ASP A 209 15.42 0.37 4.16
N PHE A 210 14.71 -0.29 3.25
CA PHE A 210 13.68 -1.28 3.53
C PHE A 210 12.56 -0.82 4.49
N PRO A 211 11.95 0.38 4.35
CA PRO A 211 10.91 0.81 5.28
C PRO A 211 9.64 -0.06 5.21
N TRP A 212 9.40 -0.67 4.04
CA TRP A 212 8.26 -1.52 3.74
C TRP A 212 8.70 -2.90 3.23
N VAL A 213 7.73 -3.81 3.16
CA VAL A 213 7.78 -5.01 2.33
C VAL A 213 6.77 -4.82 1.20
N PRO A 214 7.20 -4.40 -0.01
CA PRO A 214 6.30 -4.33 -1.16
C PRO A 214 5.77 -5.74 -1.49
N MET A 215 4.47 -5.87 -1.72
CA MET A 215 3.84 -7.18 -1.92
C MET A 215 3.17 -7.30 -3.28
N TYR A 216 2.15 -6.48 -3.53
CA TYR A 216 1.36 -6.52 -4.74
C TYR A 216 0.65 -5.19 -4.98
N SER A 217 0.19 -5.00 -6.21
CA SER A 217 -0.76 -3.95 -6.58
C SER A 217 -2.11 -4.59 -6.90
N THR A 218 -3.18 -4.09 -6.30
CA THR A 218 -4.53 -4.62 -6.52
C THR A 218 -5.03 -4.27 -7.92
N VAL A 219 -5.77 -5.19 -8.53
CA VAL A 219 -6.52 -4.94 -9.77
C VAL A 219 -7.96 -4.66 -9.38
N GLN A 220 -8.46 -3.47 -9.70
CA GLN A 220 -9.89 -3.18 -9.53
C GLN A 220 -10.71 -3.87 -10.62
N THR A 221 -11.71 -4.62 -10.19
CA THR A 221 -12.70 -5.23 -11.07
C THR A 221 -14.08 -4.69 -10.72
N ASN A 222 -14.89 -4.42 -11.76
CA ASN A 222 -16.27 -3.98 -11.59
C ASN A 222 -17.20 -4.84 -12.45
N LEU A 223 -18.42 -5.06 -11.95
CA LEU A 223 -19.49 -5.72 -12.66
C LEU A 223 -20.62 -4.71 -12.86
N SER A 224 -21.07 -4.55 -14.10
CA SER A 224 -22.15 -3.63 -14.45
C SER A 224 -23.24 -4.40 -15.18
N ALA A 225 -24.50 -4.10 -14.88
CA ALA A 225 -25.62 -4.66 -15.63
C ALA A 225 -25.61 -4.14 -17.07
N THR A 226 -26.05 -4.96 -18.04
CA THR A 226 -26.06 -4.59 -19.47
C THR A 226 -26.88 -3.33 -19.79
N ARG A 227 -27.82 -2.97 -18.90
CA ARG A 227 -28.64 -1.76 -19.01
C ARG A 227 -27.92 -0.47 -18.58
N VAL A 228 -26.77 -0.58 -17.93
CA VAL A 228 -25.98 0.54 -17.42
C VAL A 228 -24.92 0.90 -18.47
N HIS A 229 -24.96 2.14 -18.92
CA HIS A 229 -24.13 2.66 -19.97
C HIS A 229 -23.28 3.82 -19.47
N GLY A 230 -22.19 4.13 -20.18
CA GLY A 230 -21.29 5.23 -19.83
C GLY A 230 -20.49 5.03 -18.53
N PHE A 231 -20.51 3.82 -17.97
CA PHE A 231 -19.62 3.43 -16.87
C PHE A 231 -18.19 3.29 -17.39
N GLN A 232 -17.27 4.01 -16.76
CA GLN A 232 -15.84 3.87 -16.96
C GLN A 232 -15.15 3.79 -15.60
N LEU A 233 -14.19 2.89 -15.49
CA LEU A 233 -13.25 2.86 -14.38
C LEU A 233 -12.36 4.10 -14.47
N HIS A 234 -12.41 4.95 -13.45
CA HIS A 234 -11.50 6.08 -13.37
C HIS A 234 -10.29 5.70 -12.52
N PRO A 235 -9.05 6.09 -12.90
CA PRO A 235 -7.83 5.71 -12.19
C PRO A 235 -7.80 6.14 -10.71
N VAL A 236 -8.29 7.33 -10.40
CA VAL A 236 -8.38 7.87 -9.02
C VAL A 236 -9.77 7.71 -8.40
N TRP A 237 -10.82 8.19 -9.07
CA TRP A 237 -12.17 8.22 -8.52
C TRP A 237 -12.88 6.87 -8.70
N PRO A 238 -13.54 6.33 -7.67
CA PRO A 238 -14.21 5.04 -7.79
C PRO A 238 -15.40 5.05 -8.77
N PHE A 239 -16.12 6.17 -8.90
CA PHE A 239 -17.24 6.32 -9.83
C PHE A 239 -17.37 7.74 -10.39
N VAL A 240 -17.39 7.88 -11.72
CA VAL A 240 -17.78 9.14 -12.39
C VAL A 240 -19.27 9.07 -12.71
N LEU A 241 -20.10 9.41 -11.71
CA LEU A 241 -21.57 9.24 -11.82
C LEU A 241 -22.20 10.08 -12.94
N THR A 242 -21.57 11.19 -13.32
CA THR A 242 -22.08 12.12 -14.34
C THR A 242 -22.08 11.54 -15.75
N SER A 243 -21.30 10.50 -16.03
CA SER A 243 -21.29 9.82 -17.34
C SER A 243 -22.21 8.60 -17.39
N ILE A 244 -22.78 8.17 -16.26
CA ILE A 244 -23.54 6.92 -16.16
C ILE A 244 -25.02 7.17 -16.42
N TRP A 245 -25.62 6.36 -17.29
CA TRP A 245 -27.06 6.37 -17.54
C TRP A 245 -27.61 4.95 -17.70
N VAL A 246 -28.93 4.81 -17.57
CA VAL A 246 -29.61 3.51 -17.49
C VAL A 246 -30.70 3.43 -18.55
N THR A 247 -30.72 2.33 -19.30
CA THR A 247 -31.85 1.96 -20.17
C THR A 247 -32.94 1.23 -19.38
N GLY A 248 -34.21 1.49 -19.73
CA GLY A 248 -35.36 0.76 -19.17
C GLY A 248 -35.81 1.20 -17.77
N GLY A 249 -35.31 2.32 -17.24
CA GLY A 249 -35.91 2.98 -16.07
C GLY A 249 -37.05 3.90 -16.51
N ALA A 250 -38.25 3.73 -15.95
CA ALA A 250 -39.35 4.65 -16.22
C ALA A 250 -38.95 6.09 -15.84
N PRO A 251 -39.23 7.11 -16.68
CA PRO A 251 -39.04 8.50 -16.27
C PRO A 251 -40.16 8.88 -15.30
N SER A 252 -39.93 8.73 -14.00
CA SER A 252 -40.81 9.25 -12.96
C SER A 252 -40.24 10.55 -12.40
N LEU A 253 -40.20 11.59 -13.24
CA LEU A 253 -40.18 12.97 -12.77
C LEU A 253 -41.11 13.77 -13.68
N ALA A 254 -42.40 13.46 -13.63
CA ALA A 254 -43.39 14.46 -14.01
C ALA A 254 -43.39 15.53 -12.90
N PRO A 255 -43.24 16.83 -13.23
CA PRO A 255 -43.39 17.87 -12.23
C PRO A 255 -44.82 17.78 -11.68
N ALA A 256 -44.97 17.78 -10.36
CA ALA A 256 -46.27 17.92 -9.72
C ALA A 256 -46.89 19.22 -10.24
N SER A 257 -47.92 19.11 -11.08
CA SER A 257 -48.70 20.27 -11.50
C SER A 257 -49.35 20.84 -10.24
N ALA A 258 -48.81 21.94 -9.73
CA ALA A 258 -49.51 22.77 -8.77
C ALA A 258 -50.74 23.36 -9.48
N SER A 259 -51.91 22.78 -9.21
CA SER A 259 -53.19 23.41 -9.55
C SER A 259 -53.38 24.62 -8.64
N ALA A 260 -52.89 25.78 -9.07
CA ALA A 260 -53.31 27.04 -8.49
C ALA A 260 -54.72 27.35 -9.01
N SER A 261 -55.73 27.04 -8.20
CA SER A 261 -57.06 27.59 -8.38
C SER A 261 -57.04 29.08 -8.02
N ALA A 262 -57.12 29.94 -9.03
CA ALA A 262 -57.46 31.35 -8.85
C ALA A 262 -58.35 31.78 -10.02
N SER A 263 -59.67 31.75 -9.79
CA SER A 263 -60.60 32.58 -10.56
C SER A 263 -60.68 33.95 -9.88
N PRO A 264 -60.77 35.03 -10.68
CA PRO A 264 -61.86 35.96 -10.45
C PRO A 264 -62.47 36.48 -11.76
N SER A 265 -63.80 36.36 -11.87
CA SER A 265 -64.78 37.35 -12.39
C SER A 265 -66.17 36.77 -12.16
#